data_AF-A0AAE3HDZ2-F1
#
_entry.id   AF-A0AAE3HDZ2-F1
#
_cell.length_a   1.000
_cell.length_b   1.000
_cell.length_c   1.000
_cell.angle_alpha   90.00
_cell.angle_beta   90.00
_cell.angle_gamma   90.00
#
_symmetry.space_group_name_H-M   'P 1'
#
loop_
_entity.id
_entity.type
_entity.pdbx_description
1 polymer ?
#
loop_
_entity_poly.entity_id
_entity_poly.type
_entity_poly.pdbx_seq_one_letter_code
_entity_poly.pdbx_strand_id
1 'polypeptide(L)'
;MKALTIAVLIFFALSIFILYIEKTKIFWKKNKKIIEMTKLRKERSYRLDKPLHKKIEGKLKKEIHSQEDKRNLLQSFMEATEFYMEEDSQVELIHRAKNFNELLYSFSILMQRALNQGRTFAVLEDVKYIPPLLFTFDKSQIGIIYTLGTIEGEIKKIKIQCCAVPVGRRKGRIISGEMIDISPFPLGDFIKDYDIFIKFYPQKPENHGQWEAGLIVSIYSAIINKALPPSTLILGGIDKKGKLQAVSNMNNLVKILAKENRSSIFYPRDNEKDMKNLSKDISSHSFKAIKHIEEIITRLEIYNQ
;
A
#
# COMPACT_ATOMS: atom_id res chain seq x y z
N MET A 1 55.96 -44.30 20.23
CA MET A 1 55.60 -42.87 20.40
C MET A 1 55.71 -42.05 19.11
N LYS A 2 56.87 -41.98 18.43
CA LYS A 2 57.03 -41.12 17.22
C LYS A 2 56.01 -41.33 16.10
N ALA A 3 55.64 -42.57 15.78
CA ALA A 3 54.65 -42.87 14.73
C ALA A 3 53.24 -42.36 15.06
N LEU A 4 52.83 -42.43 16.34
CA LEU A 4 51.52 -41.95 16.79
C LEU A 4 51.44 -40.42 16.70
N THR A 5 52.52 -39.71 17.06
CA THR A 5 52.59 -38.25 16.97
C THR A 5 52.51 -37.77 15.52
N ILE A 6 53.16 -38.47 14.59
CA ILE A 6 53.09 -38.17 13.16
C ILE A 6 51.67 -38.40 12.61
N ALA A 7 51.03 -39.51 12.97
CA ALA A 7 49.66 -39.79 12.55
C ALA A 7 48.65 -38.74 13.04
N VAL A 8 48.78 -38.27 14.28
CA VAL A 8 47.94 -37.19 14.84
C VAL A 8 48.15 -35.88 14.10
N LEU A 9 49.40 -35.52 13.78
CA LEU A 9 49.71 -34.30 13.01
C LEU A 9 49.13 -34.36 11.59
N ILE A 10 49.22 -35.51 10.91
CA ILE A 10 48.64 -35.71 9.57
C ILE A 10 47.11 -35.59 9.64
N PHE A 11 46.47 -36.22 10.63
CA PHE A 11 45.03 -36.15 10.80
C PHE A 11 44.56 -34.71 11.07
N PHE A 12 45.29 -33.96 11.89
CA PHE A 12 44.98 -32.57 12.19
C PHE A 12 45.15 -31.67 10.95
N ALA A 13 46.22 -31.86 10.17
CA ALA A 13 46.44 -31.15 8.92
C ALA A 13 45.35 -31.45 7.89
N LEU A 14 44.92 -32.71 7.74
CA LEU A 14 43.81 -33.10 6.87
C LEU A 14 42.49 -32.47 7.31
N SER A 15 42.22 -32.44 8.62
CA SER A 15 40.99 -31.84 9.17
C SER A 15 40.93 -30.33 8.89
N ILE A 16 42.04 -29.61 9.05
CA ILE A 16 42.15 -28.19 8.70
C ILE A 16 41.95 -27.98 7.20
N PHE A 17 42.55 -28.83 6.36
CA PHE A 17 42.43 -28.74 4.91
C PHE A 17 40.99 -28.96 4.42
N ILE A 18 40.28 -29.95 4.99
CA ILE A 18 38.87 -30.20 4.70
C ILE A 18 38.01 -28.98 5.09
N LEU A 19 38.20 -28.42 6.29
CA LEU A 19 37.49 -27.23 6.75
C LEU A 19 37.75 -26.00 5.84
N TYR A 20 38.97 -25.87 5.32
CA TYR A 20 39.32 -24.82 4.35
C TYR A 20 38.59 -25.00 3.01
N ILE A 21 38.51 -26.23 2.49
CA ILE A 21 37.76 -26.55 1.28
C ILE A 21 36.26 -26.28 1.47
N GLU A 22 35.68 -26.64 2.61
CA GLU A 22 34.27 -26.36 2.87
C GLU A 22 33.97 -24.86 2.96
N LYS A 23 34.80 -24.10 3.69
CA LYS A 23 34.67 -22.63 3.76
C LYS A 23 34.77 -21.97 2.38
N THR A 24 35.71 -22.41 1.55
CA THR A 24 35.86 -21.85 0.19
C THR A 24 34.67 -22.21 -0.69
N LYS A 25 34.13 -23.44 -0.64
CA LYS A 25 32.88 -23.79 -1.35
C LYS A 25 31.69 -22.91 -0.93
N ILE A 26 31.53 -22.66 0.37
CA ILE A 26 30.46 -21.78 0.90
C ILE A 26 30.65 -20.34 0.40
N PHE A 27 31.89 -19.84 0.44
CA PHE A 27 32.24 -18.50 -0.06
C PHE A 27 31.93 -18.34 -1.55
N TRP A 28 32.32 -19.31 -2.39
CA TRP A 28 32.02 -19.31 -3.82
C TRP A 28 30.52 -19.37 -4.11
N LYS A 29 29.76 -20.19 -3.37
CA LYS A 29 28.29 -20.26 -3.50
C LYS A 29 27.63 -18.92 -3.13
N LYS A 30 28.13 -18.25 -2.09
CA LYS A 30 27.65 -16.93 -1.66
C LYS A 30 27.97 -15.84 -2.70
N ASN A 31 29.19 -15.83 -3.24
CA ASN A 31 29.59 -14.87 -4.28
C ASN A 31 28.82 -15.07 -5.58
N LYS A 32 28.59 -16.31 -6.02
CA LYS A 32 27.77 -16.59 -7.20
C LYS A 32 26.36 -16.00 -7.04
N LYS A 33 25.72 -16.20 -5.88
CA LYS A 33 24.41 -15.63 -5.56
C LYS A 33 24.42 -14.10 -5.54
N ILE A 34 25.48 -13.48 -5.03
CA ILE A 34 25.64 -12.02 -5.02
C ILE A 34 25.77 -11.48 -6.46
N ILE A 35 26.55 -12.15 -7.31
CA ILE A 35 26.73 -11.77 -8.72
C ILE A 35 25.40 -11.87 -9.48
N GLU A 36 24.67 -12.98 -9.32
CA GLU A 36 23.33 -13.15 -9.93
C GLU A 36 22.34 -12.09 -9.46
N MET A 37 22.28 -11.82 -8.15
CA MET A 37 21.44 -10.75 -7.59
C MET A 37 21.83 -9.36 -8.10
N THR A 38 23.12 -9.11 -8.33
CA THR A 38 23.62 -7.83 -8.84
C THR A 38 23.29 -7.65 -10.32
N LYS A 39 23.37 -8.72 -11.11
CA LYS A 39 22.93 -8.74 -12.52
C LYS A 39 21.43 -8.48 -12.62
N LEU A 40 20.62 -9.18 -11.81
CA LEU A 40 19.17 -8.95 -11.70
C LEU A 40 18.84 -7.52 -11.27
N ARG A 41 19.59 -6.92 -10.33
CA ARG A 41 19.41 -5.52 -9.93
C ARG A 41 19.68 -4.54 -11.06
N LYS A 42 20.72 -4.77 -11.86
CA LYS A 42 21.03 -3.93 -13.04
C LYS A 42 19.94 -4.04 -14.10
N GLU A 43 19.47 -5.25 -14.41
CA GLU A 43 18.35 -5.47 -15.33
C GLU A 43 17.05 -4.83 -14.82
N ARG A 44 16.73 -4.97 -13.52
CA ARG A 44 15.59 -4.30 -12.90
C ARG A 44 15.68 -2.78 -13.04
N SER A 45 16.85 -2.21 -12.76
CA SER A 45 17.07 -0.77 -12.88
C SER A 45 16.86 -0.30 -14.31
N TYR A 46 17.42 -1.03 -15.29
CA TYR A 46 17.28 -0.72 -16.71
C TYR A 46 15.81 -0.78 -17.19
N ARG A 47 15.07 -1.81 -16.76
CA ARG A 47 13.67 -2.01 -17.17
C ARG A 47 12.73 -0.95 -16.57
N LEU A 48 13.03 -0.48 -15.35
CA LEU A 48 12.25 0.50 -14.60
C LEU A 48 12.68 1.96 -14.83
N ASP A 49 13.80 2.21 -15.53
CA ASP A 49 14.42 3.55 -15.69
C ASP A 49 13.53 4.56 -16.43
N LYS A 50 12.60 4.07 -17.25
CA LYS A 50 11.58 4.90 -17.90
C LYS A 50 10.18 4.43 -17.50
N PRO A 51 9.30 5.33 -17.04
CA PRO A 51 7.91 5.00 -16.78
C PRO A 51 7.28 4.33 -18.00
N LEU A 52 6.55 3.23 -17.78
CA LEU A 52 5.98 2.44 -18.88
C LEU A 52 5.17 3.30 -19.85
N HIS A 53 4.42 4.30 -19.34
CA HIS A 53 3.66 5.27 -20.15
C HIS A 53 4.51 6.02 -21.19
N LYS A 54 5.77 6.38 -20.87
CA LYS A 54 6.67 7.06 -21.81
C LYS A 54 7.21 6.12 -22.89
N LYS A 55 7.33 4.82 -22.58
CA LYS A 55 7.79 3.81 -23.56
C LYS A 55 6.73 3.49 -24.61
N ILE A 56 5.46 3.75 -24.30
CA ILE A 56 4.31 3.40 -25.14
C ILE A 56 3.57 4.63 -25.68
N GLU A 57 4.07 5.84 -25.44
CA GLU A 57 3.37 7.11 -25.66
C GLU A 57 2.82 7.29 -27.09
N GLY A 58 3.54 6.79 -28.09
CA GLY A 58 3.09 6.79 -29.50
C GLY A 58 1.97 5.78 -29.81
N LYS A 59 1.76 4.77 -28.97
CA LYS A 59 0.72 3.74 -29.07
C LYS A 59 -0.53 4.06 -28.23
N LEU A 60 -0.52 5.16 -27.44
CA LEU A 60 -1.56 5.54 -26.46
C LEU A 60 -2.86 6.13 -27.03
N LYS A 61 -3.00 6.30 -28.34
CA LYS A 61 -4.09 7.09 -28.93
C LYS A 61 -5.38 6.34 -29.26
N LYS A 62 -5.52 5.07 -28.86
CA LYS A 62 -6.73 4.27 -29.18
C LYS A 62 -7.57 4.02 -27.93
N GLU A 63 -8.83 4.43 -27.99
CA GLU A 63 -9.84 3.96 -27.06
C GLU A 63 -9.97 2.44 -27.20
N ILE A 64 -10.08 1.75 -26.06
CA ILE A 64 -10.27 0.30 -26.02
C ILE A 64 -11.75 0.03 -26.20
N HIS A 65 -12.12 -0.57 -27.33
CA HIS A 65 -13.52 -0.93 -27.61
C HIS A 65 -13.74 -2.45 -27.58
N SER A 66 -12.65 -3.24 -27.62
CA SER A 66 -12.73 -4.70 -27.72
C SER A 66 -11.71 -5.43 -26.83
N GLN A 67 -11.93 -6.73 -26.64
CA GLN A 67 -10.93 -7.63 -26.02
C GLN A 67 -9.66 -7.74 -26.87
N GLU A 68 -9.78 -7.61 -28.19
CA GLU A 68 -8.66 -7.66 -29.12
C GLU A 68 -7.74 -6.44 -28.98
N ASP A 69 -8.31 -5.26 -28.72
CA ASP A 69 -7.52 -4.05 -28.42
C ASP A 69 -6.68 -4.25 -27.15
N LYS A 70 -7.24 -4.89 -26.11
CA LYS A 70 -6.53 -5.19 -24.87
C LYS A 70 -5.40 -6.19 -25.09
N ARG A 71 -5.59 -7.20 -25.95
CA ARG A 71 -4.54 -8.16 -26.34
C ARG A 71 -3.36 -7.45 -27.01
N ASN A 72 -3.64 -6.70 -28.06
CA ASN A 72 -2.62 -5.95 -28.81
C ASN A 72 -1.86 -4.95 -27.92
N LEU A 73 -2.58 -4.35 -26.97
CA LEU A 73 -2.01 -3.43 -26.03
C LEU A 73 -1.12 -4.11 -24.98
N LEU A 74 -1.58 -5.21 -24.39
CA LEU A 74 -0.79 -6.01 -23.45
C LEU A 74 0.50 -6.51 -24.11
N GLN A 75 0.39 -6.98 -25.35
CA GLN A 75 1.54 -7.40 -26.15
C GLN A 75 2.54 -6.25 -26.33
N SER A 76 2.06 -5.03 -26.62
CA SER A 76 2.91 -3.85 -26.70
C SER A 76 3.59 -3.50 -25.37
N PHE A 77 2.97 -3.78 -24.23
CA PHE A 77 3.61 -3.60 -22.91
C PHE A 77 4.72 -4.61 -22.68
N MET A 78 4.45 -5.88 -22.99
CA MET A 78 5.43 -6.98 -22.87
C MET A 78 6.66 -6.71 -23.74
N GLU A 79 6.46 -6.29 -24.99
CA GLU A 79 7.54 -5.91 -25.92
C GLU A 79 8.35 -4.72 -25.39
N ALA A 80 7.70 -3.65 -24.95
CA ALA A 80 8.36 -2.44 -24.47
C ALA A 80 9.17 -2.64 -23.17
N THR A 81 8.92 -3.74 -22.47
CA THR A 81 9.54 -4.04 -21.16
C THR A 81 10.41 -5.30 -21.16
N GLU A 82 10.41 -6.07 -22.25
CA GLU A 82 10.99 -7.41 -22.30
C GLU A 82 10.53 -8.30 -21.13
N PHE A 83 9.26 -8.15 -20.75
CA PHE A 83 8.64 -8.87 -19.65
C PHE A 83 7.56 -9.80 -20.19
N TYR A 84 7.68 -11.09 -19.87
CA TYR A 84 6.81 -12.12 -20.41
C TYR A 84 5.66 -12.45 -19.45
N MET A 85 4.55 -12.94 -19.99
CA MET A 85 3.43 -13.44 -19.20
C MET A 85 2.98 -14.78 -19.78
N GLU A 86 2.66 -15.75 -18.93
CA GLU A 86 2.00 -16.98 -19.38
C GLU A 86 0.65 -16.67 -20.03
N GLU A 87 0.23 -17.51 -20.97
CA GLU A 87 -1.01 -17.30 -21.74
C GLU A 87 -2.23 -17.15 -20.82
N ASP A 88 -2.39 -18.04 -19.84
CA ASP A 88 -3.47 -17.97 -18.84
C ASP A 88 -3.43 -16.66 -18.05
N SER A 89 -2.23 -16.15 -17.75
CA SER A 89 -2.07 -14.87 -17.05
C SER A 89 -2.51 -13.69 -17.91
N GLN A 90 -2.19 -13.73 -19.21
CA GLN A 90 -2.60 -12.71 -20.16
C GLN A 90 -4.11 -12.69 -20.32
N VAL A 91 -4.73 -13.86 -20.51
CA VAL A 91 -6.19 -14.02 -20.63
C VAL A 91 -6.89 -13.45 -19.39
N GLU A 92 -6.43 -13.83 -18.20
CA GLU A 92 -7.03 -13.36 -16.95
C GLU A 92 -6.88 -11.84 -16.76
N LEU A 93 -5.71 -11.29 -17.08
CA LEU A 93 -5.45 -9.84 -16.96
C LEU A 93 -6.33 -9.02 -17.92
N ILE A 94 -6.48 -9.50 -19.15
CA ILE A 94 -7.28 -8.88 -20.21
C ILE A 94 -8.77 -8.94 -19.88
N HIS A 95 -9.23 -10.07 -19.35
CA HIS A 95 -10.60 -10.24 -18.89
C HIS A 95 -10.95 -9.26 -17.77
N ARG A 96 -10.04 -9.07 -16.80
CA ARG A 96 -10.23 -8.17 -15.65
C ARG A 96 -10.18 -6.69 -16.02
N ALA A 97 -9.30 -6.28 -16.94
CA ALA A 97 -9.12 -4.88 -17.32
C ALA A 97 -10.35 -4.28 -18.00
N LYS A 98 -10.95 -3.18 -17.53
CA LYS A 98 -12.07 -2.52 -18.26
C LYS A 98 -11.55 -1.51 -19.26
N ASN A 99 -10.47 -0.80 -18.92
CA ASN A 99 -9.89 0.26 -19.75
C ASN A 99 -8.35 0.20 -19.83
N PHE A 100 -7.80 1.10 -20.64
CA PHE A 100 -6.36 1.21 -20.89
C PHE A 100 -5.53 1.38 -19.61
N ASN A 101 -5.94 2.34 -18.77
CA ASN A 101 -5.19 2.71 -17.58
C ASN A 101 -5.11 1.55 -16.60
N GLU A 102 -6.21 0.82 -16.46
CA GLU A 102 -6.29 -0.34 -15.61
C GLU A 102 -5.43 -1.51 -16.09
N LEU A 103 -5.39 -1.77 -17.42
CA LEU A 103 -4.50 -2.77 -17.99
C LEU A 103 -3.03 -2.40 -17.76
N LEU A 104 -2.67 -1.15 -18.04
CA LEU A 104 -1.31 -0.61 -17.85
C LEU A 104 -0.85 -0.76 -16.41
N TYR A 105 -1.72 -0.39 -15.47
CA TYR A 105 -1.40 -0.40 -14.06
C TYR A 105 -1.31 -1.84 -13.50
N SER A 106 -2.26 -2.71 -13.87
CA SER A 106 -2.23 -4.12 -13.48
C SER A 106 -0.97 -4.82 -13.99
N PHE A 107 -0.60 -4.57 -15.25
CA PHE A 107 0.65 -5.04 -15.84
C PHE A 107 1.87 -4.53 -15.07
N SER A 108 1.90 -3.24 -14.72
CA SER A 108 3.01 -2.65 -13.97
C SER A 108 3.20 -3.29 -12.59
N ILE A 109 2.10 -3.60 -11.89
CA ILE A 109 2.13 -4.30 -10.59
C ILE A 109 2.68 -5.72 -10.76
N LEU A 110 2.18 -6.46 -11.74
CA LEU A 110 2.65 -7.83 -12.02
C LEU A 110 4.14 -7.86 -12.32
N MET A 111 4.57 -6.97 -13.22
CA MET A 111 5.97 -6.82 -13.58
C MET A 111 6.82 -6.51 -12.35
N GLN A 112 6.42 -5.53 -11.54
CA GLN A 112 7.15 -5.18 -10.32
C GLN A 112 7.23 -6.36 -9.34
N ARG A 113 6.14 -7.09 -9.17
CA ARG A 113 6.07 -8.26 -8.28
C ARG A 113 6.99 -9.39 -8.75
N ALA A 114 6.86 -9.80 -10.01
CA ALA A 114 7.68 -10.85 -10.59
C ALA A 114 9.16 -10.48 -10.53
N LEU A 115 9.49 -9.23 -10.90
CA LEU A 115 10.84 -8.70 -10.79
C LEU A 115 11.34 -8.77 -9.36
N ASN A 116 10.54 -8.37 -8.35
CA ASN A 116 10.92 -8.45 -6.94
C ASN A 116 11.26 -9.89 -6.50
N GLN A 117 10.56 -10.88 -7.04
CA GLN A 117 10.81 -12.30 -6.82
C GLN A 117 11.99 -12.86 -7.65
N GLY A 118 12.63 -12.03 -8.49
CA GLY A 118 13.77 -12.45 -9.32
C GLY A 118 13.36 -13.10 -10.64
N ARG A 119 12.10 -12.94 -11.07
CA ARG A 119 11.58 -13.44 -12.34
C ARG A 119 11.46 -12.32 -13.35
N THR A 120 11.66 -12.65 -14.62
CA THR A 120 11.45 -11.77 -15.78
C THR A 120 10.12 -12.06 -16.49
N PHE A 121 9.26 -12.84 -15.85
CA PHE A 121 7.95 -13.22 -16.34
C PHE A 121 6.93 -13.34 -15.20
N ALA A 122 5.64 -13.15 -15.51
CA ALA A 122 4.52 -13.41 -14.60
C ALA A 122 3.89 -14.78 -14.88
N VAL A 123 3.46 -15.44 -13.79
CA VAL A 123 2.67 -16.68 -13.82
C VAL A 123 1.25 -16.40 -13.33
N LEU A 124 0.33 -17.36 -13.52
CA LEU A 124 -1.07 -17.15 -13.16
C LEU A 124 -1.25 -16.81 -11.67
N GLU A 125 -0.41 -17.37 -10.79
CA GLU A 125 -0.40 -17.04 -9.36
C GLU A 125 -0.20 -15.55 -9.13
N ASP A 126 0.64 -14.87 -9.92
CA ASP A 126 0.86 -13.43 -9.77
C ASP A 126 -0.40 -12.63 -10.06
N VAL A 127 -1.22 -13.08 -11.00
CA VAL A 127 -2.51 -12.46 -11.34
C VAL A 127 -3.52 -12.62 -10.21
N LYS A 128 -3.43 -13.72 -9.44
CA LYS A 128 -4.22 -13.90 -8.20
C LYS A 128 -3.83 -12.88 -7.11
N TYR A 129 -2.59 -12.38 -7.13
CA TYR A 129 -2.11 -11.33 -6.21
C TYR A 129 -2.41 -9.91 -6.66
N ILE A 130 -2.76 -9.69 -7.93
CA ILE A 130 -3.53 -8.50 -8.26
C ILE A 130 -4.89 -8.77 -7.64
N PRO A 131 -5.24 -8.11 -6.52
CA PRO A 131 -6.54 -8.36 -5.95
C PRO A 131 -7.57 -8.00 -7.03
N PRO A 132 -8.80 -8.52 -6.98
CA PRO A 132 -9.92 -7.99 -7.80
C PRO A 132 -10.13 -6.46 -7.67
N LEU A 133 -9.37 -5.81 -6.79
CA LEU A 133 -9.44 -4.44 -6.33
C LEU A 133 -9.02 -3.38 -7.33
N LEU A 134 -8.46 -3.65 -8.51
CA LEU A 134 -8.49 -2.60 -9.54
C LEU A 134 -9.86 -2.46 -10.21
N PHE A 135 -10.79 -3.39 -9.94
CA PHE A 135 -12.02 -3.53 -10.72
C PHE A 135 -13.30 -3.63 -9.90
N THR A 136 -13.23 -3.83 -8.57
CA THR A 136 -14.34 -3.68 -7.61
C THR A 136 -13.81 -3.39 -6.19
N PHE A 137 -13.59 -2.13 -5.83
CA PHE A 137 -13.18 -1.69 -4.47
C PHE A 137 -14.33 -1.74 -3.43
N ASP A 138 -15.24 -2.71 -3.52
CA ASP A 138 -16.48 -2.71 -2.70
C ASP A 138 -16.54 -3.79 -1.62
N LYS A 139 -15.52 -4.68 -1.50
CA LYS A 139 -15.52 -5.72 -0.45
C LYS A 139 -14.39 -5.66 0.57
N SER A 140 -13.22 -5.09 0.25
CA SER A 140 -12.18 -4.86 1.26
C SER A 140 -12.14 -3.39 1.64
N GLN A 141 -12.31 -3.09 2.92
CA GLN A 141 -12.22 -1.72 3.44
C GLN A 141 -10.79 -1.29 3.77
N ILE A 142 -9.81 -2.04 3.29
CA ILE A 142 -8.41 -1.72 3.46
C ILE A 142 -8.12 -0.40 2.75
N GLY A 143 -7.53 0.53 3.48
CA GLY A 143 -7.27 1.89 3.02
C GLY A 143 -8.52 2.75 2.86
N ILE A 144 -9.73 2.27 3.19
CA ILE A 144 -10.96 3.05 3.11
C ILE A 144 -11.36 3.51 4.50
N ILE A 145 -11.37 4.83 4.71
CA ILE A 145 -11.80 5.45 5.97
C ILE A 145 -12.84 6.52 5.68
N TYR A 146 -13.84 6.58 6.53
CA TYR A 146 -14.82 7.66 6.50
C TYR A 146 -14.50 8.72 7.55
N THR A 147 -14.71 9.97 7.17
CA THR A 147 -14.60 11.16 8.03
C THR A 147 -15.68 12.16 7.67
N LEU A 148 -15.71 13.28 8.37
CA LEU A 148 -16.49 14.46 8.01
C LEU A 148 -15.54 15.58 7.58
N GLY A 149 -16.00 16.43 6.67
CA GLY A 149 -15.25 17.59 6.19
C GLY A 149 -16.17 18.62 5.55
N THR A 150 -15.71 19.85 5.43
CA THR A 150 -16.47 20.94 4.80
C THR A 150 -16.22 20.95 3.29
N ILE A 151 -17.28 20.94 2.51
CA ILE A 151 -17.28 21.12 1.05
C ILE A 151 -18.33 22.17 0.72
N GLU A 152 -17.92 23.27 0.08
CA GLU A 152 -18.82 24.36 -0.34
C GLU A 152 -19.62 24.93 0.85
N GLY A 153 -18.96 25.09 2.00
CA GLY A 153 -19.58 25.58 3.24
C GLY A 153 -20.44 24.58 4.00
N GLU A 154 -20.69 23.39 3.45
CA GLU A 154 -21.49 22.34 4.09
C GLU A 154 -20.62 21.22 4.66
N ILE A 155 -20.97 20.72 5.85
CA ILE A 155 -20.31 19.53 6.40
C ILE A 155 -20.89 18.30 5.70
N LYS A 156 -20.03 17.51 5.05
CA LYS A 156 -20.40 16.29 4.33
C LYS A 156 -19.59 15.10 4.83
N LYS A 157 -20.13 13.90 4.62
CA LYS A 157 -19.40 12.64 4.80
C LYS A 157 -18.42 12.46 3.65
N ILE A 158 -17.19 12.13 4.01
CA ILE A 158 -16.07 12.02 3.11
C ILE A 158 -15.54 10.60 3.19
N LYS A 159 -15.41 9.95 2.04
CA LYS A 159 -14.68 8.69 1.92
C LYS A 159 -13.27 9.01 1.47
N ILE A 160 -12.29 8.67 2.31
CA ILE A 160 -10.88 8.71 1.96
C ILE A 160 -10.47 7.30 1.55
N GLN A 161 -9.90 7.18 0.37
CA GLN A 161 -9.39 5.93 -0.16
C GLN A 161 -7.90 6.04 -0.41
N CYS A 162 -7.14 5.16 0.24
CA CYS A 162 -5.70 5.02 0.04
C CYS A 162 -5.34 3.64 -0.51
N CYS A 163 -4.35 3.61 -1.39
CA CYS A 163 -3.69 2.38 -1.85
C CYS A 163 -2.18 2.55 -1.64
N ALA A 164 -1.51 1.52 -1.12
CA ALA A 164 -0.08 1.53 -0.91
C ALA A 164 0.57 0.40 -1.70
N VAL A 165 1.51 0.73 -2.59
CA VAL A 165 2.26 -0.22 -3.41
C VAL A 165 3.71 -0.21 -2.99
N PRO A 166 4.31 -1.33 -2.56
CA PRO A 166 5.72 -1.35 -2.17
C PRO A 166 6.63 -1.14 -3.39
N VAL A 167 7.54 -0.16 -3.32
CA VAL A 167 8.47 0.21 -4.41
C VAL A 167 9.95 0.11 -4.02
N GLY A 168 10.22 -0.32 -2.79
CA GLY A 168 11.57 -0.52 -2.26
C GLY A 168 12.10 0.71 -1.50
N ARG A 169 13.21 0.50 -0.80
CA ARG A 169 13.66 1.40 0.26
C ARG A 169 13.87 2.84 -0.21
N ARG A 170 13.14 3.78 0.41
CA ARG A 170 13.22 5.23 0.20
C ARG A 170 12.98 5.71 -1.24
N LYS A 171 12.17 4.98 -2.00
CA LYS A 171 11.79 5.31 -3.39
C LYS A 171 10.31 5.66 -3.57
N GLY A 172 9.54 5.54 -2.50
CA GLY A 172 8.11 5.81 -2.43
C GLY A 172 7.76 7.25 -2.73
N ARG A 173 6.62 7.43 -3.38
CA ARG A 173 6.04 8.73 -3.72
C ARG A 173 4.60 8.79 -3.25
N ILE A 174 4.14 10.00 -2.97
CA ILE A 174 2.74 10.26 -2.66
C ILE A 174 2.08 10.84 -3.89
N ILE A 175 1.05 10.16 -4.37
CA ILE A 175 0.34 10.45 -5.60
C ILE A 175 -1.09 10.79 -5.20
N SER A 176 -1.42 12.08 -5.25
CA SER A 176 -2.77 12.58 -4.98
C SER A 176 -3.17 13.55 -6.09
N GLY A 177 -4.33 13.32 -6.70
CA GLY A 177 -4.90 14.25 -7.66
C GLY A 177 -5.29 15.61 -7.05
N GLU A 178 -5.37 15.69 -5.72
CA GLU A 178 -5.85 16.86 -4.96
C GLU A 178 -4.70 17.57 -4.22
N MET A 179 -3.45 17.29 -4.65
CA MET A 179 -2.20 17.92 -4.17
C MET A 179 -2.15 18.05 -2.65
N ILE A 180 -2.13 16.91 -1.96
CA ILE A 180 -2.12 16.85 -0.50
C ILE A 180 -0.69 16.85 -0.01
N ASP A 181 -0.35 17.83 0.82
CA ASP A 181 0.87 17.80 1.60
C ASP A 181 0.67 16.91 2.83
N ILE A 182 1.43 15.82 2.90
CA ILE A 182 1.44 14.91 4.05
C ILE A 182 2.70 15.05 4.91
N SER A 183 3.61 15.99 4.56
CA SER A 183 4.79 16.31 5.37
C SER A 183 4.49 16.71 6.83
N PRO A 184 3.34 17.34 7.18
CA PRO A 184 3.07 17.66 8.58
C PRO A 184 2.62 16.45 9.42
N PHE A 185 2.41 15.28 8.82
CA PHE A 185 1.82 14.14 9.53
C PHE A 185 2.86 13.17 10.11
N PRO A 186 2.58 12.54 11.27
CA PRO A 186 3.46 11.57 11.94
C PRO A 186 3.42 10.18 11.25
N LEU A 187 3.80 10.13 9.99
CA LEU A 187 3.78 8.90 9.18
C LEU A 187 5.13 8.16 9.18
N GLY A 188 6.16 8.68 9.83
CA GLY A 188 7.47 8.05 9.94
C GLY A 188 8.21 7.91 8.59
N ASP A 189 9.34 7.20 8.61
CA ASP A 189 10.19 7.02 7.43
C ASP A 189 9.73 5.87 6.52
N PHE A 190 8.93 4.93 7.05
CA PHE A 190 8.53 3.70 6.34
C PHE A 190 7.61 3.97 5.16
N ILE A 191 6.85 5.08 5.15
CA ILE A 191 6.04 5.49 3.99
C ILE A 191 6.89 5.68 2.73
N LYS A 192 8.18 6.01 2.89
CA LYS A 192 9.10 6.20 1.78
C LYS A 192 9.43 4.89 1.06
N ASP A 193 8.93 3.76 1.52
CA ASP A 193 9.12 2.46 0.88
C ASP A 193 7.91 2.08 -0.02
N TYR A 194 6.89 2.95 -0.09
CA TYR A 194 5.62 2.72 -0.80
C TYR A 194 5.27 3.89 -1.72
N ASP A 195 4.75 3.57 -2.91
CA ASP A 195 3.94 4.52 -3.69
C ASP A 195 2.53 4.53 -3.08
N ILE A 196 2.11 5.69 -2.56
CA ILE A 196 0.83 5.87 -1.86
C ILE A 196 -0.09 6.70 -2.74
N PHE A 197 -1.23 6.13 -3.11
CA PHE A 197 -2.26 6.79 -3.90
C PHE A 197 -3.40 7.22 -2.98
N ILE A 198 -3.80 8.49 -3.05
CA ILE A 198 -4.82 9.06 -2.17
C ILE A 198 -5.92 9.70 -3.01
N LYS A 199 -7.18 9.35 -2.73
CA LYS A 199 -8.36 9.95 -3.35
C LYS A 199 -9.46 10.22 -2.32
N PHE A 200 -10.06 11.40 -2.42
CA PHE A 200 -11.24 11.78 -1.65
C PHE A 200 -12.50 11.64 -2.51
N TYR A 201 -13.60 11.27 -1.86
CA TYR A 201 -14.92 11.24 -2.45
C TYR A 201 -15.91 11.99 -1.53
N PRO A 202 -16.71 12.93 -2.06
CA PRO A 202 -16.75 13.33 -3.48
C PRO A 202 -15.51 14.12 -3.92
N GLN A 203 -14.92 14.92 -3.01
CA GLN A 203 -13.67 15.67 -3.23
C GLN A 203 -12.98 15.99 -1.90
N LYS A 204 -11.76 16.50 -1.97
CA LYS A 204 -10.98 16.98 -0.81
C LYS A 204 -11.74 18.10 -0.06
N PRO A 205 -11.89 18.00 1.27
CA PRO A 205 -12.52 19.04 2.07
C PRO A 205 -11.66 20.31 2.17
N GLU A 206 -12.33 21.45 2.33
CA GLU A 206 -11.73 22.79 2.44
C GLU A 206 -11.09 23.04 3.81
N ASN A 207 -11.69 22.47 4.86
CA ASN A 207 -11.28 22.76 6.23
C ASN A 207 -10.05 21.94 6.65
N HIS A 208 -8.98 22.62 7.06
CA HIS A 208 -7.86 21.96 7.72
C HIS A 208 -8.29 21.47 9.12
N GLY A 209 -7.74 20.34 9.56
CA GLY A 209 -7.89 19.88 10.94
C GLY A 209 -9.20 19.17 11.33
N GLN A 210 -9.98 18.63 10.39
CA GLN A 210 -11.14 17.77 10.74
C GLN A 210 -11.11 16.36 10.15
N TRP A 211 -10.43 16.18 9.01
CA TRP A 211 -10.36 14.92 8.28
C TRP A 211 -8.97 14.26 8.29
N GLU A 212 -7.96 14.94 8.83
CA GLU A 212 -6.56 14.55 8.74
C GLU A 212 -6.26 13.25 9.49
N ALA A 213 -6.89 13.04 10.66
CA ALA A 213 -6.78 11.78 11.37
C ALA A 213 -7.32 10.61 10.52
N GLY A 214 -8.42 10.82 9.80
CA GLY A 214 -8.97 9.84 8.86
C GLY A 214 -8.02 9.52 7.71
N LEU A 215 -7.34 10.54 7.16
CA LEU A 215 -6.34 10.34 6.12
C LEU A 215 -5.17 9.48 6.61
N ILE A 216 -4.61 9.80 7.78
CA ILE A 216 -3.48 9.05 8.33
C ILE A 216 -3.85 7.58 8.55
N VAL A 217 -5.01 7.33 9.15
CA VAL A 217 -5.46 5.96 9.39
C VAL A 217 -5.73 5.23 8.07
N SER A 218 -6.21 5.91 7.04
CA SER A 218 -6.37 5.36 5.69
C SER A 218 -5.02 4.95 5.08
N ILE A 219 -3.98 5.78 5.23
CA ILE A 219 -2.61 5.45 4.79
C ILE A 219 -2.06 4.25 5.55
N TYR A 220 -2.14 4.25 6.89
CA TYR A 220 -1.67 3.13 7.71
C TYR A 220 -2.41 1.84 7.35
N SER A 221 -3.73 1.89 7.25
CA SER A 221 -4.59 0.77 6.84
C SER A 221 -4.14 0.18 5.50
N ALA A 222 -3.83 1.02 4.51
CA ALA A 222 -3.33 0.57 3.22
C ALA A 222 -1.94 -0.08 3.30
N ILE A 223 -1.03 0.48 4.10
CA ILE A 223 0.36 -0.03 4.23
C ILE A 223 0.41 -1.37 4.97
N ILE A 224 -0.29 -1.47 6.11
CA ILE A 224 -0.30 -2.68 6.94
C ILE A 224 -1.30 -3.73 6.42
N ASN A 225 -2.06 -3.39 5.38
CA ASN A 225 -3.08 -4.23 4.76
C ASN A 225 -4.14 -4.74 5.77
N LYS A 226 -4.62 -3.86 6.65
CA LYS A 226 -5.68 -4.16 7.64
C LYS A 226 -6.81 -3.15 7.54
N ALA A 227 -8.05 -3.59 7.70
CA ALA A 227 -9.24 -2.74 7.63
C ALA A 227 -9.83 -2.45 9.01
N LEU A 228 -10.47 -1.29 9.16
CA LEU A 228 -11.41 -1.04 10.26
C LEU A 228 -12.81 -1.55 9.88
N PRO A 229 -13.71 -1.74 10.86
CA PRO A 229 -15.10 -2.10 10.58
C PRO A 229 -15.82 -1.08 9.66
N PRO A 230 -16.77 -1.52 8.83
CA PRO A 230 -17.42 -0.67 7.82
C PRO A 230 -18.11 0.59 8.23
N SER A 231 -18.60 0.60 9.44
CA SER A 231 -19.28 1.74 10.00
C SER A 231 -18.33 2.58 10.86
N THR A 232 -17.03 2.55 10.61
CA THR A 232 -16.07 3.35 11.37
C THR A 232 -15.91 4.74 10.79
N LEU A 233 -16.13 5.75 11.63
CA LEU A 233 -15.89 7.15 11.33
C LEU A 233 -14.79 7.69 12.23
N ILE A 234 -13.86 8.43 11.66
CA ILE A 234 -12.74 9.03 12.40
C ILE A 234 -12.83 10.55 12.22
N LEU A 235 -12.86 11.27 13.33
CA LEU A 235 -12.96 12.72 13.38
C LEU A 235 -11.71 13.30 14.04
N GLY A 236 -11.23 14.42 13.50
CA GLY A 236 -10.18 15.20 14.14
C GLY A 236 -9.05 15.59 13.19
N GLY A 237 -8.48 16.74 13.50
CA GLY A 237 -7.17 17.16 13.00
C GLY A 237 -6.08 16.43 13.76
N ILE A 238 -4.86 16.56 13.26
CA ILE A 238 -3.72 15.93 13.92
C ILE A 238 -2.50 16.84 13.89
N ASP A 239 -1.81 16.90 15.02
CA ASP A 239 -0.53 17.60 15.07
C ASP A 239 0.63 16.72 14.57
N LYS A 240 1.81 17.33 14.43
CA LYS A 240 3.04 16.65 14.00
C LYS A 240 3.47 15.50 14.91
N LYS A 241 3.00 15.49 16.16
CA LYS A 241 3.32 14.45 17.15
C LYS A 241 2.33 13.30 17.13
N GLY A 242 1.16 13.49 16.53
CA GLY A 242 0.08 12.50 16.44
C GLY A 242 -1.06 12.70 17.43
N LYS A 243 -1.07 13.83 18.15
CA LYS A 243 -2.19 14.19 19.03
C LYS A 243 -3.39 14.61 18.20
N LEU A 244 -4.56 14.03 18.49
CA LEU A 244 -5.81 14.47 17.88
C LEU A 244 -6.19 15.85 18.43
N GLN A 245 -6.54 16.75 17.52
CA GLN A 245 -6.99 18.10 17.84
C GLN A 245 -8.51 18.16 17.89
N ALA A 246 -9.04 18.97 18.82
CA ALA A 246 -10.47 19.15 19.00
C ALA A 246 -11.16 19.61 17.71
N VAL A 247 -12.35 19.08 17.46
CA VAL A 247 -13.18 19.46 16.33
C VAL A 247 -14.15 20.57 16.76
N SER A 248 -14.25 21.61 15.95
CA SER A 248 -15.25 22.67 16.12
C SER A 248 -16.63 22.23 15.60
N ASN A 249 -17.69 22.83 16.14
CA ASN A 249 -19.08 22.61 15.68
C ASN A 249 -19.61 21.17 15.83
N MET A 250 -19.34 20.53 16.97
CA MET A 250 -19.82 19.17 17.28
C MET A 250 -21.34 18.98 17.08
N ASN A 251 -22.15 20.01 17.36
CA ASN A 251 -23.61 19.97 17.17
C ASN A 251 -24.02 19.68 15.71
N ASN A 252 -23.31 20.27 14.73
CA ASN A 252 -23.62 20.05 13.32
C ASN A 252 -23.16 18.67 12.85
N LEU A 253 -22.03 18.18 13.38
CA LEU A 253 -21.55 16.82 13.12
C LEU A 253 -22.58 15.80 13.60
N VAL A 254 -23.11 15.98 14.81
CA VAL A 254 -24.12 15.09 15.41
C VAL A 254 -25.39 15.00 14.58
N LYS A 255 -25.86 16.11 13.98
CA LYS A 255 -27.01 16.06 13.06
C LYS A 255 -26.77 15.17 11.82
N ILE A 256 -25.53 15.08 11.35
CA ILE A 256 -25.16 14.21 10.22
C ILE A 256 -25.04 12.76 10.72
N LEU A 257 -24.40 12.56 11.86
CA LEU A 257 -24.26 11.24 12.50
C LEU A 257 -25.61 10.61 12.82
N ALA A 258 -26.61 11.40 13.23
CA ALA A 258 -27.96 10.92 13.53
C ALA A 258 -28.66 10.30 12.30
N LYS A 259 -28.28 10.72 11.09
CA LYS A 259 -28.81 10.20 9.83
C LYS A 259 -28.08 8.94 9.36
N GLU A 260 -26.95 8.62 9.96
CA GLU A 260 -26.12 7.46 9.61
C GLU A 260 -26.56 6.24 10.42
N ASN A 261 -26.56 5.07 9.78
CA ASN A 261 -26.84 3.82 10.48
C ASN A 261 -25.61 3.37 11.28
N ARG A 262 -25.80 3.15 12.59
CA ARG A 262 -24.88 2.49 13.55
C ARG A 262 -23.39 2.56 13.18
N SER A 263 -22.76 3.69 13.50
CA SER A 263 -21.32 3.88 13.31
C SER A 263 -20.50 3.81 14.62
N SER A 264 -19.29 3.27 14.54
CA SER A 264 -18.25 3.43 15.56
C SER A 264 -17.49 4.72 15.28
N ILE A 265 -17.59 5.69 16.18
CA ILE A 265 -17.05 7.04 15.98
C ILE A 265 -15.86 7.25 16.90
N PHE A 266 -14.71 7.50 16.30
CA PHE A 266 -13.51 7.95 16.98
C PHE A 266 -13.44 9.46 16.92
N TYR A 267 -13.25 10.10 18.06
CA TYR A 267 -13.23 11.57 18.16
C TYR A 267 -12.18 12.03 19.17
N PRO A 268 -11.73 13.30 19.09
CA PRO A 268 -10.72 13.82 20.01
C PRO A 268 -11.22 13.83 21.45
N ARG A 269 -10.39 13.40 22.39
CA ARG A 269 -10.73 13.36 23.83
C ARG A 269 -11.10 14.73 24.39
N ASP A 270 -10.55 15.80 23.82
CA ASP A 270 -10.86 17.17 24.22
C ASP A 270 -12.34 17.54 23.97
N ASN A 271 -13.06 16.82 23.09
CA ASN A 271 -14.51 16.98 22.83
C ASN A 271 -15.40 16.08 23.70
N GLU A 272 -14.88 15.37 24.71
CA GLU A 272 -15.67 14.39 25.49
C GLU A 272 -16.87 15.01 26.22
N LYS A 273 -16.74 16.26 26.69
CA LYS A 273 -17.85 16.98 27.33
C LYS A 273 -18.99 17.27 26.35
N ASP A 274 -18.67 17.73 25.15
CA ASP A 274 -19.65 18.02 24.10
C ASP A 274 -20.38 16.74 23.68
N MET A 275 -19.62 15.66 23.51
CA MET A 275 -20.16 14.36 23.11
C MET A 275 -21.07 13.72 24.14
N LYS A 276 -20.83 13.92 25.45
CA LYS A 276 -21.73 13.39 26.49
C LYS A 276 -23.14 13.97 26.39
N ASN A 277 -23.25 15.26 26.09
CA ASN A 277 -24.54 15.91 25.92
C ASN A 277 -25.26 15.41 24.65
N LEU A 278 -24.50 15.22 23.57
CA LEU A 278 -25.04 14.87 22.25
C LEU A 278 -25.32 13.37 22.07
N SER A 279 -24.62 12.49 22.79
CA SER A 279 -24.77 11.03 22.68
C SER A 279 -26.16 10.53 23.13
N LYS A 280 -26.87 11.30 23.95
CA LYS A 280 -28.25 10.99 24.36
C LYS A 280 -29.21 10.93 23.18
N ASP A 281 -28.93 11.71 22.13
CA ASP A 281 -29.78 11.81 20.95
C ASP A 281 -29.46 10.72 19.90
N ILE A 282 -28.34 10.00 20.06
CA ILE A 282 -27.86 9.02 19.07
C ILE A 282 -27.31 7.74 19.75
N SER A 283 -28.16 7.08 20.54
CA SER A 283 -27.82 5.86 21.29
C SER A 283 -27.38 4.67 20.44
N SER A 284 -27.64 4.70 19.13
CA SER A 284 -27.30 3.62 18.19
C SER A 284 -25.79 3.57 17.83
N HIS A 285 -24.99 4.55 18.28
CA HIS A 285 -23.59 4.71 17.92
C HIS A 285 -22.64 4.40 19.08
N SER A 286 -21.48 3.84 18.75
CA SER A 286 -20.39 3.62 19.71
C SER A 286 -19.40 4.78 19.61
N PHE A 287 -19.31 5.60 20.66
CA PHE A 287 -18.39 6.74 20.72
C PHE A 287 -17.12 6.38 21.49
N LYS A 288 -15.95 6.68 20.91
CA LYS A 288 -14.65 6.43 21.55
C LYS A 288 -13.78 7.67 21.48
N ALA A 289 -13.54 8.27 22.64
CA ALA A 289 -12.60 9.38 22.81
C ALA A 289 -11.15 8.89 22.64
N ILE A 290 -10.37 9.60 21.83
CA ILE A 290 -8.99 9.28 21.49
C ILE A 290 -8.11 10.49 21.74
N LYS A 291 -6.94 10.27 22.36
CA LYS A 291 -5.93 11.33 22.55
C LYS A 291 -4.89 11.31 21.44
N HIS A 292 -4.48 10.12 21.01
CA HIS A 292 -3.40 9.91 20.06
C HIS A 292 -3.77 8.98 18.92
N ILE A 293 -3.27 9.23 17.71
CA ILE A 293 -3.61 8.44 16.51
C ILE A 293 -3.16 6.98 16.62
N GLU A 294 -2.09 6.73 17.37
CA GLU A 294 -1.59 5.39 17.66
C GLU A 294 -2.63 4.51 18.36
N GLU A 295 -3.55 5.07 19.14
CA GLU A 295 -4.63 4.31 19.77
C GLU A 295 -5.58 3.71 18.72
N ILE A 296 -5.76 4.38 17.58
CA ILE A 296 -6.56 3.88 16.46
C ILE A 296 -5.74 2.85 15.67
N ILE A 297 -4.46 3.13 15.42
CA ILE A 297 -3.57 2.23 14.66
C ILE A 297 -3.36 0.91 15.41
N THR A 298 -3.17 0.94 16.72
CA THR A 298 -3.05 -0.28 17.54
C THR A 298 -4.31 -1.14 17.44
N ARG A 299 -5.49 -0.52 17.31
CA ARG A 299 -6.75 -1.25 17.12
C ARG A 299 -6.85 -1.90 15.74
N LEU A 300 -6.36 -1.23 14.69
CA LEU A 300 -6.21 -1.86 13.38
C LEU A 300 -5.42 -3.19 13.50
N GLU A 301 -4.45 -3.26 14.41
CA GLU A 301 -3.63 -4.46 14.57
C GLU A 301 -4.35 -5.60 15.29
N ILE A 302 -5.20 -5.28 16.29
CA ILE A 302 -5.88 -6.23 17.19
C ILE A 302 -7.09 -6.92 16.53
N TYR A 303 -7.83 -6.24 15.64
CA TYR A 303 -9.10 -6.75 15.08
C TYR A 303 -9.00 -8.05 14.22
N ASN A 304 -7.85 -8.70 14.14
CA ASN A 304 -7.61 -9.90 13.33
C ASN A 304 -6.76 -10.98 14.05
N GLN A 305 -6.78 -11.02 15.39
CA GLN A 305 -6.46 -12.23 16.16
C GLN A 305 -7.77 -12.93 16.55
#